data_AF-A0A5C8B1Y3-F1
#
_entry.id   AF-A0A5C8B1Y3-F1
#
_cell.length_a   1.000
_cell.length_b   1.000
_cell.length_c   1.000
_cell.angle_alpha   90.00
_cell.angle_beta   90.00
_cell.angle_gamma   90.00
#
_symmetry.space_group_name_H-M   'P 1'
#
loop_
_entity.id
_entity.type
_entity.pdbx_description
1 polymer ?
#
loop_
_entity_poly.entity_id
_entity_poly.type
_entity_poly.pdbx_seq_one_letter_code
_entity_poly.pdbx_strand_id
1 'polypeptide(L)'
;MKTKKERILAKIQKCLNLSNSSNPNEAAQALKQAQALMRKYNIDAGVINDCGEIGSGERLQVTKTKNMAEWVATLLSSIQQTFCVTAIISRQFGCYERMQYRTLVQFCGDKNDVAIAEYAFNFLLRLLKKHRANYYSKLNGLYKPSKLTVMADNYARGWVMGVHSEMADLRPYKDDKYVDQKKKVISYVEAIHGKLDFDEHKKSKFDDVSSTRAGYADGKGVKINRGVAVSDQHKILAHTLHQ
;
A
#
# COMPACT_ATOMS: atom_id res chain seq x y z
N MET A 1 10.90 9.75 5.62
CA MET A 1 11.84 9.58 6.76
C MET A 1 11.51 8.28 7.48
N LYS A 2 12.46 7.33 7.55
CA LYS A 2 12.26 6.02 8.19
C LYS A 2 11.95 6.16 9.69
N THR A 3 11.05 5.33 10.22
CA THR A 3 10.71 5.29 11.64
C THR A 3 11.91 4.88 12.48
N LYS A 4 11.87 5.17 13.79
CA LYS A 4 12.92 4.76 14.73
C LYS A 4 13.14 3.23 14.70
N LYS A 5 12.05 2.46 14.64
CA LYS A 5 12.09 0.98 14.55
C LYS A 5 12.67 0.48 13.23
N GLU A 6 12.28 1.06 12.08
CA GLU A 6 12.89 0.73 10.78
C GLU A 6 14.41 0.98 10.78
N ARG A 7 14.87 2.06 11.41
CA ARG A 7 16.30 2.36 11.54
C ARG A 7 17.03 1.37 12.45
N ILE A 8 16.36 0.84 13.47
CA ILE A 8 16.92 -0.16 14.38
C ILE A 8 17.06 -1.50 13.67
N LEU A 9 16.03 -1.93 12.93
CA LEU A 9 16.08 -3.16 12.13
C LEU A 9 17.20 -3.13 11.10
N ALA A 10 17.32 -2.02 10.35
CA ALA A 10 18.42 -1.85 9.40
C ALA A 10 19.81 -1.93 10.06
N LYS A 11 19.95 -1.46 11.32
CA LYS A 11 21.18 -1.60 12.09
C LYS A 11 21.42 -3.04 12.52
N ILE A 12 20.39 -3.74 12.99
CA ILE A 12 20.47 -5.15 13.37
C ILE A 12 20.91 -5.99 12.16
N GLN A 13 20.28 -5.79 11.00
CA GLN A 13 20.67 -6.47 9.76
C GLN A 13 22.12 -6.21 9.38
N LYS A 14 22.57 -4.95 9.47
CA LYS A 14 23.96 -4.60 9.18
C LYS A 14 24.93 -5.30 10.14
N CYS A 15 24.62 -5.35 11.43
CA CYS A 15 25.43 -6.06 12.42
C CYS A 15 25.47 -7.57 12.15
N LEU A 16 24.37 -8.19 11.72
CA LEU A 16 24.33 -9.62 11.40
C LEU A 16 25.11 -9.94 10.13
N ASN A 17 25.00 -9.11 9.09
CA ASN A 17 25.82 -9.26 7.90
C ASN A 17 27.32 -9.15 8.24
N LEU A 18 27.68 -8.22 9.13
CA LEU A 18 29.05 -8.06 9.61
C LEU A 18 29.53 -9.24 10.48
N SER A 19 28.61 -9.90 11.19
CA SER A 19 28.93 -11.12 11.95
C SER A 19 29.32 -12.32 11.09
N ASN A 20 29.05 -12.28 9.78
CA ASN A 20 29.50 -13.30 8.83
C ASN A 20 30.85 -12.97 8.17
N SER A 21 31.54 -11.91 8.61
CA SER A 21 32.86 -11.53 8.08
C SER A 21 33.96 -12.49 8.53
N SER A 22 35.07 -12.52 7.79
CA SER A 22 36.22 -13.38 8.07
C SER A 22 37.09 -12.92 9.25
N ASN A 23 36.76 -11.79 9.89
CA ASN A 23 37.46 -11.27 11.07
C ASN A 23 36.74 -11.71 12.36
N PRO A 24 37.27 -12.68 13.12
CA PRO A 24 36.55 -13.26 14.27
C PRO A 24 36.20 -12.25 15.36
N ASN A 25 37.08 -11.26 15.60
CA ASN A 25 36.89 -10.27 16.65
C ASN A 25 35.78 -9.27 16.29
N GLU A 26 35.74 -8.84 15.04
CA GLU A 26 34.71 -7.95 14.51
C GLU A 26 33.36 -8.69 14.40
N ALA A 27 33.39 -9.93 13.92
CA ALA A 27 32.22 -10.77 13.80
C ALA A 27 31.52 -11.01 15.15
N ALA A 28 32.29 -11.36 16.19
CA ALA A 28 31.76 -11.59 17.53
C ALA A 28 31.18 -10.31 18.16
N GLN A 29 31.82 -9.16 17.96
CA GLN A 29 31.31 -7.88 18.44
C GLN A 29 30.02 -7.47 17.73
N ALA A 30 29.98 -7.64 16.40
CA ALA A 30 28.80 -7.35 15.60
C ALA A 30 27.61 -8.22 16.01
N LEU A 31 27.83 -9.52 16.24
CA LEU A 31 26.79 -10.44 16.71
C LEU A 31 26.25 -10.03 18.09
N LYS A 32 27.14 -9.71 19.05
CA LYS A 32 26.76 -9.23 20.38
C LYS A 32 25.91 -7.96 20.29
N GLN A 33 26.29 -7.03 19.40
CA GLN A 33 25.55 -5.79 19.19
C GLN A 33 24.17 -6.04 18.58
N ALA A 34 24.05 -6.92 17.59
CA ALA A 34 22.78 -7.32 17.00
C ALA A 34 21.84 -7.89 18.08
N GLN A 35 22.30 -8.87 18.85
CA GLN A 35 21.52 -9.49 19.92
C GLN A 35 21.11 -8.49 21.01
N ALA A 36 21.98 -7.54 21.37
CA ALA A 36 21.66 -6.51 22.35
C ALA A 36 20.54 -5.56 21.84
N LEU A 37 20.59 -5.18 20.56
CA LEU A 37 19.54 -4.38 19.93
C LEU A 37 18.22 -5.15 19.84
N MET A 38 18.26 -6.44 19.48
CA MET A 38 17.08 -7.30 19.44
C MET A 38 16.37 -7.35 20.80
N ARG A 39 17.12 -7.65 21.87
CA ARG A 39 16.58 -7.68 23.24
C ARG A 39 16.03 -6.32 23.66
N LYS A 40 16.78 -5.25 23.40
CA LYS A 40 16.40 -3.89 23.81
C LYS A 40 15.10 -3.42 23.18
N TYR A 41 14.81 -3.85 21.95
CA TYR A 41 13.64 -3.41 21.21
C TYR A 41 12.57 -4.50 21.03
N ASN A 42 12.75 -5.65 21.70
CA ASN A 42 11.87 -6.81 21.63
C ASN A 42 11.57 -7.25 20.19
N ILE A 43 12.64 -7.37 19.38
CA ILE A 43 12.57 -7.77 17.98
C ILE A 43 12.87 -9.27 17.89
N ASP A 44 11.92 -10.02 17.35
CA ASP A 44 12.07 -11.46 17.10
C ASP A 44 13.02 -11.75 15.92
N ALA A 45 13.67 -12.91 15.94
CA ALA A 45 14.59 -13.34 14.89
C ALA A 45 13.92 -13.52 13.52
N GLY A 46 12.63 -13.92 13.47
CA GLY A 46 11.89 -14.08 12.22
C GLY A 46 11.76 -12.76 11.44
N VAL A 47 11.48 -11.66 12.14
CA VAL A 47 11.35 -10.31 11.55
C VAL A 47 12.66 -9.84 10.89
N ILE A 48 13.79 -10.34 11.39
CA ILE A 48 15.11 -9.96 10.89
C ILE A 48 15.44 -10.70 9.61
N ASN A 49 15.17 -12.00 9.55
CA ASN A 49 15.35 -12.79 8.33
C ASN A 49 14.53 -12.20 7.18
N ASP A 50 13.33 -11.73 7.48
CA ASP A 50 12.43 -11.08 6.54
C ASP A 50 12.88 -9.66 6.12
N CYS A 51 13.70 -8.98 6.95
CA CYS A 51 14.15 -7.60 6.72
C CYS A 51 15.10 -7.44 5.51
N GLY A 52 15.69 -8.54 5.02
CA GLY A 52 16.56 -8.52 3.84
C GLY A 52 15.80 -8.35 2.52
N GLU A 53 14.55 -8.82 2.47
CA GLU A 53 13.72 -8.87 1.26
C GLU A 53 12.55 -7.86 1.33
N ILE A 54 12.00 -7.65 2.52
CA ILE A 54 10.82 -6.80 2.76
C ILE A 54 11.24 -5.37 3.12
N GLY A 55 10.70 -4.40 2.38
CA GLY A 55 10.99 -2.98 2.57
C GLY A 55 9.77 -2.09 2.37
N SER A 56 9.90 -0.82 2.77
CA SER A 56 8.86 0.19 2.57
C SER A 56 9.23 1.09 1.38
N GLY A 57 8.26 1.37 0.52
CA GLY A 57 8.41 2.26 -0.63
C GLY A 57 8.28 3.75 -0.30
N GLU A 58 7.87 4.55 -1.27
CA GLU A 58 7.61 5.97 -1.11
C GLU A 58 6.34 6.27 -0.29
N ARG A 59 6.32 7.46 0.33
CA ARG A 59 5.12 7.94 1.01
C ARG A 59 4.27 8.76 0.06
N LEU A 60 3.14 8.19 -0.36
CA LEU A 60 2.20 8.79 -1.28
C LEU A 60 1.14 9.58 -0.53
N GLN A 61 1.03 10.88 -0.81
CA GLN A 61 -0.03 11.71 -0.21
C GLN A 61 -1.37 11.47 -0.92
N VAL A 62 -2.33 10.88 -0.22
CA VAL A 62 -3.65 10.55 -0.79
C VAL A 62 -4.66 11.67 -0.62
N THR A 63 -4.61 12.40 0.50
CA THR A 63 -5.48 13.55 0.79
C THR A 63 -4.84 14.56 1.75
N LYS A 64 -5.31 15.82 1.69
CA LYS A 64 -4.98 16.92 2.60
C LYS A 64 -5.98 17.02 3.78
N THR A 65 -6.65 15.91 4.09
CA THR A 65 -7.62 15.80 5.18
C THR A 65 -7.19 14.68 6.13
N LYS A 66 -7.66 14.75 7.38
CA LYS A 66 -7.42 13.69 8.39
C LYS A 66 -8.10 12.38 7.98
N ASN A 67 -9.29 12.49 7.42
CA ASN A 67 -10.11 11.35 7.04
C ASN A 67 -9.94 11.08 5.55
N MET A 68 -9.60 9.83 5.22
CA MET A 68 -9.56 9.32 3.87
C MET A 68 -10.96 8.87 3.45
N ALA A 69 -11.31 9.04 2.18
CA ALA A 69 -12.59 8.58 1.67
C ALA A 69 -12.62 7.05 1.55
N GLU A 70 -13.77 6.43 1.80
CA GLU A 70 -13.95 4.97 1.78
C GLU A 70 -13.54 4.33 0.44
N TRP A 71 -13.86 4.97 -0.68
CA TRP A 71 -13.48 4.46 -2.00
C TRP A 71 -11.96 4.46 -2.23
N VAL A 72 -11.20 5.35 -1.56
CA VAL A 72 -9.72 5.30 -1.59
C VAL A 72 -9.24 4.11 -0.75
N ALA A 73 -9.84 3.86 0.40
CA ALA A 73 -9.55 2.69 1.22
C ALA A 73 -9.88 1.38 0.47
N THR A 74 -10.97 1.37 -0.29
CA THR A 74 -11.35 0.24 -1.15
C THR A 74 -10.33 0.01 -2.25
N LEU A 75 -9.81 1.08 -2.87
CA LEU A 75 -8.72 0.97 -3.85
C LEU A 75 -7.43 0.41 -3.21
N LEU A 76 -7.04 0.89 -2.03
CA LEU A 76 -5.90 0.33 -1.30
C LEU A 76 -6.07 -1.15 -0.98
N SER A 77 -7.27 -1.54 -0.53
CA SER A 77 -7.60 -2.94 -0.28
C SER A 77 -7.46 -3.78 -1.55
N SER A 78 -7.97 -3.29 -2.68
CA SER A 78 -7.83 -3.95 -4.00
C SER A 78 -6.36 -4.15 -4.40
N ILE A 79 -5.50 -3.15 -4.19
CA ILE A 79 -4.06 -3.24 -4.47
C ILE A 79 -3.39 -4.27 -3.55
N GLN A 80 -3.62 -4.22 -2.24
CA GLN A 80 -3.05 -5.19 -1.28
C GLN A 80 -3.54 -6.61 -1.52
N GLN A 81 -4.74 -6.76 -2.06
CA GLN A 81 -5.30 -8.04 -2.44
C GLN A 81 -4.63 -8.59 -3.70
N THR A 82 -4.22 -7.73 -4.63
CA THR A 82 -3.63 -8.12 -5.91
C THR A 82 -2.13 -8.37 -5.82
N PHE A 83 -1.40 -7.56 -5.04
CA PHE A 83 0.06 -7.63 -4.91
C PHE A 83 0.48 -8.01 -3.49
N CYS A 84 1.69 -8.56 -3.32
CA CYS A 84 2.22 -9.00 -2.03
C CYS A 84 2.69 -7.84 -1.14
N VAL A 85 1.81 -6.85 -0.94
CA VAL A 85 2.11 -5.61 -0.18
C VAL A 85 1.08 -5.32 0.90
N THR A 86 1.53 -4.68 1.97
CA THR A 86 0.69 -4.11 3.02
C THR A 86 0.81 -2.59 2.97
N ALA A 87 -0.32 -1.89 3.02
CA ALA A 87 -0.41 -0.44 2.99
C ALA A 87 -0.40 0.10 4.42
N ILE A 88 0.62 0.91 4.74
CA ILE A 88 0.74 1.62 6.00
C ILE A 88 0.15 3.02 5.82
N ILE A 89 -0.88 3.35 6.59
CA ILE A 89 -1.50 4.68 6.58
C ILE A 89 -0.91 5.50 7.72
N SER A 90 -0.41 6.70 7.41
CA SER A 90 0.08 7.64 8.42
C SER A 90 -0.58 9.01 8.25
N ARG A 91 -0.95 9.61 9.37
CA ARG A 91 -1.56 10.94 9.42
C ARG A 91 -0.53 11.91 9.99
N GLN A 92 -0.25 12.97 9.24
CA GLN A 92 0.67 14.02 9.66
C GLN A 92 -0.10 15.33 9.80
N PHE A 93 0.17 16.08 10.86
CA PHE A 93 -0.33 17.45 11.01
C PHE A 93 0.83 18.41 10.73
N GLY A 94 0.69 19.23 9.70
CA GLY A 94 1.73 20.20 9.34
C GLY A 94 1.62 21.46 10.19
N CYS A 95 2.62 21.73 11.04
CA CYS A 95 2.64 22.92 11.90
C CYS A 95 2.98 24.22 11.15
N TYR A 96 3.65 24.13 9.99
CA TYR A 96 4.22 25.29 9.29
C TYR A 96 3.51 25.66 7.97
N GLU A 97 2.83 24.71 7.32
CA GLU A 97 2.05 24.96 6.10
C GLU A 97 0.54 24.81 6.39
N ARG A 98 -0.14 25.94 6.65
CA ARG A 98 -1.60 26.08 6.71
C ARG A 98 -2.35 25.21 7.76
N MET A 99 -1.67 24.63 8.76
CA MET A 99 -2.30 23.75 9.77
C MET A 99 -3.14 22.63 9.12
N GLN A 100 -2.63 22.02 8.05
CA GLN A 100 -3.37 20.99 7.32
C GLN A 100 -2.91 19.58 7.71
N TYR A 101 -3.90 18.69 7.85
CA TYR A 101 -3.64 17.26 7.90
C TYR A 101 -3.20 16.74 6.54
N ARG A 102 -2.33 15.74 6.54
CA ARG A 102 -1.98 14.96 5.36
C ARG A 102 -2.12 13.49 5.72
N THR A 103 -2.91 12.77 4.92
CA THR A 103 -2.94 11.32 4.99
C THR A 103 -2.00 10.79 3.93
N LEU A 104 -1.00 10.03 4.38
CA LEU A 104 0.01 9.40 3.55
C LEU A 104 -0.20 7.89 3.58
N VAL A 105 0.04 7.24 2.44
CA VAL A 105 0.11 5.80 2.30
C VAL A 105 1.52 5.41 1.93
N GLN A 106 2.03 4.33 2.52
CA GLN A 106 3.29 3.73 2.16
C GLN A 106 3.09 2.23 1.98
N PHE A 107 3.49 1.66 0.84
CA PHE A 107 3.43 0.22 0.65
C PHE A 107 4.67 -0.43 1.24
N CYS A 108 4.49 -1.60 1.85
CA CYS A 108 5.54 -2.43 2.39
C CYS A 108 5.40 -3.85 1.87
N GLY A 109 6.50 -4.46 1.43
CA GLY A 109 6.55 -5.76 0.78
C GLY A 109 7.90 -5.93 0.08
N ASP A 110 7.99 -6.90 -0.81
CA ASP A 110 9.20 -7.09 -1.61
C ASP A 110 9.40 -5.90 -2.56
N LYS A 111 10.66 -5.57 -2.85
CA LYS A 111 11.01 -4.37 -3.63
C LYS A 111 10.25 -4.28 -4.97
N ASN A 112 10.10 -5.40 -5.67
CA ASN A 112 9.40 -5.45 -6.95
C ASN A 112 7.89 -5.24 -6.79
N ASP A 113 7.27 -5.92 -5.81
CA ASP A 113 5.84 -5.79 -5.52
C ASP A 113 5.48 -4.37 -5.06
N VAL A 114 6.32 -3.76 -4.23
CA VAL A 114 6.15 -2.37 -3.79
C VAL A 114 6.16 -1.41 -4.98
N ALA A 115 7.15 -1.54 -5.88
CA ALA A 115 7.25 -0.66 -7.05
C ALA A 115 6.02 -0.78 -7.98
N ILE A 116 5.56 -2.02 -8.22
CA ILE A 116 4.38 -2.28 -9.06
C ILE A 116 3.11 -1.75 -8.37
N ALA A 117 2.94 -2.00 -7.08
CA ALA A 117 1.80 -1.54 -6.32
C ALA A 117 1.69 0.00 -6.28
N GLU A 118 2.82 0.69 -6.11
CA GLU A 118 2.87 2.16 -6.13
C GLU A 118 2.48 2.73 -7.49
N TYR A 119 3.02 2.16 -8.57
CA TYR A 119 2.68 2.55 -9.92
C TYR A 119 1.19 2.33 -10.20
N ALA A 120 0.69 1.13 -9.91
CA ALA A 120 -0.71 0.76 -10.12
C ALA A 120 -1.65 1.66 -9.30
N PHE A 121 -1.34 1.88 -8.02
CA PHE A 121 -2.14 2.73 -7.14
C PHE A 121 -2.18 4.18 -7.64
N ASN A 122 -1.04 4.78 -8.00
CA ASN A 122 -1.00 6.16 -8.49
C ASN A 122 -1.73 6.33 -9.82
N PHE A 123 -1.63 5.35 -10.73
CA PHE A 123 -2.37 5.34 -11.98
C PHE A 123 -3.88 5.24 -11.74
N LEU A 124 -4.32 4.21 -11.01
CA LEU A 124 -5.73 3.94 -10.76
C LEU A 124 -6.38 5.03 -9.91
N LEU A 125 -5.69 5.60 -8.93
CA LEU A 125 -6.22 6.69 -8.10
C LEU A 125 -6.53 7.94 -8.93
N ARG A 126 -5.65 8.31 -9.87
CA ARG A 126 -5.88 9.45 -10.77
C ARG A 126 -7.07 9.18 -11.69
N LEU A 127 -7.13 7.97 -12.25
CA LEU A 127 -8.21 7.58 -13.15
C LEU A 127 -9.56 7.55 -12.42
N LEU A 128 -9.62 6.93 -11.25
CA LEU A 128 -10.81 6.90 -10.40
C LEU A 128 -11.31 8.30 -10.02
N LYS A 129 -10.40 9.19 -9.62
CA LYS A 129 -10.76 10.60 -9.34
C LYS A 129 -11.42 11.28 -10.54
N LYS A 130 -10.90 11.05 -11.75
CA LYS A 130 -11.47 11.58 -12.99
C LYS A 130 -12.86 10.99 -13.27
N HIS A 131 -13.02 9.68 -13.19
CA HIS A 131 -14.31 9.00 -13.41
C HIS A 131 -15.36 9.44 -12.39
N ARG A 132 -15.00 9.48 -11.10
CA ARG A 132 -15.87 9.97 -10.03
C ARG A 132 -16.31 11.42 -10.26
N ALA A 133 -15.39 12.30 -10.64
CA ALA A 133 -15.70 13.70 -10.93
C ALA A 133 -16.65 13.83 -12.12
N ASN A 134 -16.41 13.09 -13.20
CA ASN A 134 -17.28 13.07 -14.37
C ASN A 134 -18.70 12.58 -14.02
N TYR A 135 -18.80 11.53 -13.20
CA TYR A 135 -20.10 11.01 -12.74
C TYR A 135 -20.85 12.05 -11.89
N TYR A 136 -20.14 12.71 -10.97
CA TYR A 136 -20.69 13.82 -10.19
C TYR A 136 -21.23 14.93 -11.10
N SER A 137 -20.45 15.38 -12.08
CA SER A 137 -20.84 16.46 -13.00
C SER A 137 -22.06 16.12 -13.83
N LYS A 138 -22.21 14.86 -14.29
CA LYS A 138 -23.38 14.42 -15.07
C LYS A 138 -24.71 14.54 -14.32
N LEU A 139 -24.66 14.43 -12.99
CA LEU A 139 -25.84 14.46 -12.12
C LEU A 139 -26.00 15.79 -11.39
N ASN A 140 -25.07 16.74 -11.60
CA ASN A 140 -25.12 18.05 -10.98
C ASN A 140 -26.36 18.83 -11.45
N GLY A 141 -27.05 19.47 -10.51
CA GLY A 141 -28.34 20.15 -10.77
C GLY A 141 -29.57 19.25 -10.66
N LEU A 142 -29.41 17.91 -10.70
CA LEU A 142 -30.53 16.96 -10.54
C LEU A 142 -30.77 16.57 -9.07
N TYR A 143 -29.74 16.66 -8.23
CA TYR A 143 -29.79 16.25 -6.82
C TYR A 143 -29.11 17.27 -5.92
N LYS A 144 -29.49 17.26 -4.63
CA LYS A 144 -28.81 18.03 -3.58
C LYS A 144 -27.32 17.62 -3.51
N PRO A 145 -26.38 18.56 -3.25
CA PRO A 145 -24.94 18.27 -3.22
C PRO A 145 -24.52 17.13 -2.27
N SER A 146 -25.20 16.99 -1.13
CA SER A 146 -24.94 15.91 -0.16
C SER A 146 -25.27 14.54 -0.74
N LYS A 147 -26.44 14.39 -1.37
CA LYS A 147 -26.84 13.15 -2.05
C LYS A 147 -25.91 12.85 -3.21
N LEU A 148 -25.59 13.86 -4.02
CA LEU A 148 -24.69 13.72 -5.16
C LEU A 148 -23.29 13.24 -4.77
N THR A 149 -22.78 13.71 -3.63
CA THR A 149 -21.49 13.24 -3.07
C THR A 149 -21.55 11.74 -2.73
N VAL A 150 -22.63 11.30 -2.07
CA VAL A 150 -22.85 9.88 -1.73
C VAL A 150 -22.97 9.03 -3.00
N MET A 151 -23.72 9.49 -4.01
CA MET A 151 -23.85 8.79 -5.29
C MET A 151 -22.49 8.65 -5.99
N ALA A 152 -21.68 9.72 -6.01
CA ALA A 152 -20.34 9.69 -6.60
C ALA A 152 -19.38 8.77 -5.81
N ASP A 153 -19.48 8.71 -4.48
CA ASP A 153 -18.70 7.78 -3.66
C ASP A 153 -19.11 6.31 -3.88
N ASN A 154 -20.42 6.03 -3.97
CA ASN A 154 -20.95 4.70 -4.30
C ASN A 154 -20.55 4.26 -5.72
N TYR A 155 -20.55 5.19 -6.68
CA TYR A 155 -20.00 4.97 -8.02
C TYR A 155 -18.51 4.64 -7.96
N ALA A 156 -17.71 5.43 -7.24
CA ALA A 156 -16.27 5.19 -7.12
C ALA A 156 -15.95 3.83 -6.48
N ARG A 157 -16.72 3.42 -5.46
CA ARG A 157 -16.64 2.07 -4.87
C ARG A 157 -16.91 0.99 -5.93
N GLY A 158 -18.01 1.12 -6.67
CA GLY A 158 -18.35 0.20 -7.76
C GLY A 158 -17.26 0.12 -8.82
N TRP A 159 -16.69 1.25 -9.21
CA TRP A 159 -15.60 1.33 -10.17
C TRP A 159 -14.37 0.54 -9.72
N VAL A 160 -13.97 0.67 -8.45
CA VAL A 160 -12.87 -0.13 -7.89
C VAL A 160 -13.17 -1.62 -7.95
N MET A 161 -14.42 -2.03 -7.66
CA MET A 161 -14.82 -3.43 -7.76
C MET A 161 -14.72 -3.96 -9.19
N GLY A 162 -15.11 -3.15 -10.18
CA GLY A 162 -14.97 -3.49 -11.60
C GLY A 162 -13.51 -3.71 -12.00
N VAL A 163 -12.65 -2.75 -11.68
CA VAL A 163 -11.20 -2.85 -11.93
C VAL A 163 -10.59 -4.05 -11.18
N HIS A 164 -10.98 -4.28 -9.94
CA HIS A 164 -10.50 -5.43 -9.16
C HIS A 164 -10.86 -6.77 -9.82
N SER A 165 -12.06 -6.88 -10.41
CA SER A 165 -12.43 -8.09 -11.15
C SER A 165 -11.60 -8.31 -12.42
N GLU A 166 -11.15 -7.24 -13.08
CA GLU A 166 -10.25 -7.35 -14.25
C GLU A 166 -8.80 -7.69 -13.85
N MET A 167 -8.42 -7.42 -12.60
CA MET A 167 -7.13 -7.84 -12.04
C MET A 167 -7.16 -9.29 -11.53
N ALA A 168 -8.26 -10.04 -11.73
CA ALA A 168 -8.46 -11.32 -11.09
C ALA A 168 -7.34 -12.34 -11.32
N ASP A 169 -6.80 -12.38 -12.54
CA ASP A 169 -5.73 -13.30 -12.95
C ASP A 169 -4.36 -12.92 -12.38
N LEU A 170 -4.19 -11.65 -11.98
CA LEU A 170 -2.97 -11.18 -11.31
C LEU A 170 -2.93 -11.59 -9.84
N ARG A 171 -4.03 -12.14 -9.29
CA ARG A 171 -4.15 -12.45 -7.87
C ARG A 171 -3.60 -13.86 -7.60
N PRO A 172 -2.51 -13.99 -6.84
CA PRO A 172 -1.85 -15.27 -6.62
C PRO A 172 -2.46 -16.07 -5.45
N TYR A 173 -3.79 -16.04 -5.27
CA TYR A 173 -4.44 -16.64 -4.10
C TYR A 173 -4.37 -18.18 -4.01
N LYS A 174 -3.94 -18.84 -5.09
CA LYS A 174 -3.77 -20.30 -5.12
C LYS A 174 -2.31 -20.73 -4.98
N ASP A 175 -1.38 -19.79 -4.81
CA ASP A 175 0.03 -20.06 -4.64
C ASP A 175 0.39 -20.00 -3.15
N ASP A 176 0.69 -21.15 -2.56
CA ASP A 176 1.09 -21.26 -1.15
C ASP A 176 2.31 -20.37 -0.84
N LYS A 177 3.23 -20.19 -1.79
CA LYS A 177 4.39 -19.31 -1.62
C LYS A 177 3.97 -17.86 -1.46
N TYR A 178 2.96 -17.42 -2.20
CA TYR A 178 2.42 -16.08 -2.04
C TYR A 178 1.74 -15.90 -0.69
N VAL A 179 0.94 -16.88 -0.26
CA VAL A 179 0.26 -16.83 1.04
C VAL A 179 1.28 -16.71 2.16
N ASP A 180 2.36 -17.47 2.11
CA ASP A 180 3.42 -17.42 3.12
C ASP A 180 4.22 -16.11 3.04
N GLN A 181 4.54 -15.62 1.84
CA GLN A 181 5.19 -14.31 1.68
C GLN A 181 4.30 -13.19 2.23
N LYS A 182 2.99 -13.25 1.97
CA LYS A 182 2.03 -12.28 2.49
C LYS A 182 2.00 -12.26 4.02
N LYS A 183 2.03 -13.43 4.66
CA LYS A 183 2.11 -13.54 6.12
C LYS A 183 3.40 -12.92 6.65
N LYS A 184 4.56 -13.16 6.02
CA LYS A 184 5.83 -12.52 6.40
C LYS A 184 5.75 -11.00 6.32
N VAL A 185 5.23 -10.46 5.21
CA VAL A 185 5.04 -9.01 5.05
C VAL A 185 4.15 -8.42 6.14
N ILE A 186 3.03 -9.09 6.47
CA ILE A 186 2.13 -8.66 7.55
C ILE A 186 2.87 -8.67 8.90
N SER A 187 3.51 -9.77 9.26
CA SER A 187 4.26 -9.92 10.51
C SER A 187 5.36 -8.86 10.65
N TYR A 188 6.10 -8.60 9.58
CA TYR A 188 7.14 -7.56 9.53
C TYR A 188 6.54 -6.17 9.78
N VAL A 189 5.45 -5.83 9.08
CA VAL A 189 4.77 -4.55 9.24
C VAL A 189 4.23 -4.39 10.66
N GLU A 190 3.60 -5.41 11.23
CA GLU A 190 3.06 -5.38 12.59
C GLU A 190 4.15 -5.23 13.66
N ALA A 191 5.30 -5.89 13.49
CA ALA A 191 6.43 -5.74 14.41
C ALA A 191 6.96 -4.29 14.46
N ILE A 192 6.94 -3.60 13.31
CA ILE A 192 7.46 -2.23 13.17
C ILE A 192 6.41 -1.20 13.57
N HIS A 193 5.20 -1.32 13.06
CA HIS A 193 4.17 -0.29 13.14
C HIS A 193 3.14 -0.57 14.23
N GLY A 194 3.17 -1.75 14.85
CA GLY A 194 2.07 -2.27 15.65
C GLY A 194 0.98 -2.84 14.75
N LYS A 195 -0.03 -3.46 15.37
CA LYS A 195 -1.21 -3.94 14.65
C LYS A 195 -1.86 -2.76 13.92
N LEU A 196 -1.96 -2.87 12.60
CA LEU A 196 -2.61 -1.84 11.79
C LEU A 196 -4.12 -2.03 11.91
N ASP A 197 -4.78 -1.17 12.70
CA ASP A 197 -6.23 -1.01 12.58
C ASP A 197 -6.52 -0.15 11.35
N PHE A 198 -7.02 -0.79 10.31
CA PHE A 198 -7.72 -0.05 9.27
C PHE A 198 -9.02 0.45 9.91
N ASP A 199 -9.05 1.74 10.31
CA ASP A 199 -10.24 2.39 10.86
C ASP A 199 -11.49 1.84 10.16
N GLU A 200 -12.45 1.30 10.90
CA GLU A 200 -13.73 0.94 10.31
C GLU A 200 -14.35 2.21 9.73
N HIS A 201 -14.31 2.32 8.40
CA HIS A 201 -14.96 3.43 7.74
C HIS A 201 -16.46 3.23 7.95
N LYS A 202 -17.15 4.28 8.40
CA LYS A 202 -18.61 4.26 8.49
C LYS A 202 -19.14 3.93 7.10
N LYS A 203 -19.69 2.73 6.94
CA LYS A 203 -20.41 2.33 5.73
C LYS A 203 -21.40 3.43 5.38
N SER A 204 -21.47 3.77 4.09
CA SER A 204 -22.50 4.70 3.61
C SER A 204 -23.86 4.28 4.17
N LYS A 205 -24.58 5.21 4.80
CA LYS A 205 -25.94 4.97 5.30
C LYS A 205 -26.96 4.73 4.18
N PHE A 206 -26.56 4.96 2.94
CA PHE A 206 -27.39 4.88 1.76
C PHE A 206 -26.70 4.04 0.70
N ASP A 207 -27.24 2.85 0.45
CA ASP A 207 -26.74 1.92 -0.56
C ASP A 207 -27.38 2.29 -1.91
N ASP A 208 -26.73 3.18 -2.65
CA ASP A 208 -27.16 3.52 -4.01
C ASP A 208 -26.61 2.49 -5.00
N VAL A 209 -27.34 1.37 -5.08
CA VAL A 209 -27.01 0.23 -5.94
C VAL A 209 -26.88 0.66 -7.41
N SER A 210 -27.65 1.65 -7.86
CA SER A 210 -27.60 2.12 -9.24
C SER A 210 -26.26 2.77 -9.56
N SER A 211 -25.81 3.72 -8.72
CA SER A 211 -24.50 4.34 -8.88
C SER A 211 -23.37 3.33 -8.77
N THR A 212 -23.46 2.38 -7.83
CA THR A 212 -22.47 1.29 -7.70
C THR A 212 -22.40 0.41 -8.95
N ARG A 213 -23.55 0.04 -9.54
CA ARG A 213 -23.58 -0.74 -10.80
C ARG A 213 -22.98 0.04 -11.97
N ALA A 214 -23.31 1.32 -12.10
CA ALA A 214 -22.73 2.19 -13.13
C ALA A 214 -21.21 2.28 -12.98
N GLY A 215 -20.73 2.46 -11.75
CA GLY A 215 -19.31 2.44 -11.43
C GLY A 215 -18.65 1.12 -11.83
N TYR A 216 -19.24 -0.01 -11.44
CA TYR A 216 -18.72 -1.34 -11.76
C TYR A 216 -18.57 -1.56 -13.26
N ALA A 217 -19.58 -1.21 -14.05
CA ALA A 217 -19.52 -1.32 -15.51
C ALA A 217 -18.38 -0.47 -16.11
N ASP A 218 -18.24 0.78 -15.68
CA ASP A 218 -17.17 1.67 -16.14
C ASP A 218 -15.78 1.17 -15.71
N GLY A 219 -15.66 0.63 -14.49
CA GLY A 219 -14.42 0.07 -13.96
C GLY A 219 -13.98 -1.17 -14.72
N LYS A 220 -14.93 -2.02 -15.12
CA LYS A 220 -14.64 -3.21 -15.95
C LYS A 220 -14.11 -2.84 -17.34
N GLY A 221 -14.47 -1.67 -17.86
CA GLY A 221 -13.97 -1.16 -19.14
C GLY A 221 -12.53 -0.66 -19.12
N VAL A 222 -11.87 -0.61 -17.95
CA VAL A 222 -10.50 -0.11 -17.81
C VAL A 222 -9.51 -1.15 -18.34
N LYS A 223 -8.84 -0.83 -19.45
CA LYS A 223 -7.74 -1.65 -19.96
C LYS A 223 -6.51 -1.47 -19.08
N ILE A 224 -6.21 -2.48 -18.28
CA ILE A 224 -4.95 -2.58 -17.55
C ILE A 224 -3.94 -3.20 -18.53
N ASN A 225 -2.98 -2.39 -19.02
CA ASN A 225 -1.95 -2.88 -19.94
C ASN A 225 -1.11 -3.96 -19.23
N ARG A 226 -1.34 -5.22 -19.61
CA ARG A 226 -0.76 -6.44 -19.01
C ARG A 226 0.78 -6.53 -19.16
N GLY A 227 1.39 -5.65 -19.97
CA GLY A 227 2.83 -5.64 -20.27
C GLY A 227 3.75 -5.20 -19.12
N VAL A 228 3.23 -4.90 -17.93
CA VAL A 228 4.05 -4.64 -16.72
C VAL A 228 4.00 -5.81 -15.73
N ALA A 229 3.03 -6.72 -15.86
CA ALA A 229 2.83 -7.82 -14.92
C ALA A 229 3.19 -9.21 -15.48
N VAL A 230 3.29 -9.36 -16.80
CA VAL A 230 3.41 -10.70 -17.45
C VAL A 230 4.75 -10.92 -18.16
N SER A 231 5.53 -9.87 -18.44
CA SER A 231 6.90 -10.03 -18.95
C SER A 231 7.89 -9.97 -17.79
N ASP A 232 8.36 -11.16 -17.44
CA ASP A 232 9.53 -11.46 -16.63
C ASP A 232 9.49 -11.14 -15.13
N GLN A 233 9.39 -12.21 -14.34
CA GLN A 233 9.86 -12.28 -12.96
C GLN A 233 11.36 -11.93 -12.79
N HIS A 234 12.11 -11.56 -13.84
CA HIS A 234 13.47 -11.05 -13.75
C HIS A 234 13.76 -10.10 -14.93
N LYS A 235 13.99 -8.81 -14.65
CA LYS A 235 14.24 -7.67 -15.58
C LYS A 235 12.91 -7.06 -16.06
N ILE A 236 12.57 -5.81 -15.79
CA ILE A 236 13.27 -4.58 -16.17
C ILE A 236 12.79 -3.44 -15.25
N LEU A 237 13.66 -2.92 -14.39
CA LEU A 237 13.48 -1.62 -13.73
C LEU A 237 14.83 -0.87 -13.70
N ALA A 238 15.42 -0.69 -14.89
CA ALA A 238 16.59 0.16 -15.07
C ALA A 238 16.65 0.81 -16.47
N HIS A 239 15.52 1.22 -17.06
CA HIS A 239 15.60 2.09 -18.24
C HIS A 239 14.34 2.90 -18.53
N THR A 240 13.91 3.76 -17.60
CA THR A 240 13.14 4.97 -17.96
C THR A 240 13.28 6.05 -16.89
N LEU A 241 14.52 6.45 -16.61
CA LEU A 241 14.85 7.71 -15.97
C LEU A 241 15.85 8.41 -16.89
N HIS A 242 15.31 9.00 -17.96
CA HIS A 242 15.84 10.11 -18.77
C HIS A 242 15.16 10.03 -20.14
N GLN A 243 14.02 10.70 -20.27
CA GLN A 243 13.65 11.58 -21.39
C GLN A 243 12.38 12.35 -21.02
#